data_AF-A0A8G1RV55-F1
#
_entry.id   AF-A0A8G1RV55-F1
#
_cell.length_a   1.000
_cell.length_b   1.000
_cell.length_c   1.000
_cell.angle_alpha   90.00
_cell.angle_beta   90.00
_cell.angle_gamma   90.00
#
_symmetry.space_group_name_H-M   'P 1'
#
loop_
_entity.id
_entity.type
_entity.pdbx_description
1 polymer ?
#
loop_
_entity_poly.entity_id
_entity_poly.type
_entity_poly.pdbx_seq_one_letter_code
_entity_poly.pdbx_strand_id
1 'polypeptide(L)'
;MNILLLLFLSLLQLISAAKSGTYNAGWPVAGTWVATDTVFARETGIDKYRFTKADGIFYTYQLDINVAEVQGSFGSTYVFYETTDEYYLTVFTRGVHTINFNTQDPYILQVKVVEG
;
A
#
# COMPACT_ATOMS: atom_id res chain seq x y z
N MET A 1 -22.53 20.29 -31.17
CA MET A 1 -21.43 20.41 -30.20
C MET A 1 -21.76 19.48 -29.04
N ASN A 2 -20.97 18.41 -28.81
CA ASN A 2 -20.87 17.62 -27.56
C ASN A 2 -20.56 16.12 -27.75
N ILE A 3 -20.67 15.53 -28.94
CA ILE A 3 -20.38 14.09 -29.13
C ILE A 3 -18.89 13.77 -28.90
N LEU A 4 -17.98 14.63 -29.40
CA LEU A 4 -16.55 14.50 -29.16
C LEU A 4 -16.17 14.66 -27.68
N LEU A 5 -16.85 15.56 -26.96
CA LEU A 5 -16.61 15.76 -25.53
C LEU A 5 -17.08 14.55 -24.71
N LEU A 6 -18.24 14.00 -25.05
CA LEU A 6 -18.77 12.78 -24.42
C LEU A 6 -17.87 11.57 -24.68
N LEU A 7 -17.35 11.42 -25.91
CA LEU A 7 -16.37 10.39 -26.23
C LEU A 7 -15.06 10.55 -25.44
N PHE A 8 -14.54 11.78 -25.33
CA PHE A 8 -13.34 12.06 -24.54
C PHE A 8 -13.54 11.76 -23.05
N LEU A 9 -14.69 12.13 -22.48
CA LEU A 9 -15.04 11.83 -21.08
C LEU A 9 -15.18 10.33 -20.83
N SER A 10 -15.80 9.59 -21.75
CA SER A 10 -15.90 8.13 -21.66
C SER A 10 -14.55 7.42 -21.84
N LEU A 11 -13.66 7.93 -22.71
CA LEU A 11 -12.29 7.43 -22.82
C LEU A 11 -11.48 7.73 -21.56
N LEU A 12 -11.65 8.92 -20.96
CA LEU A 12 -11.00 9.29 -19.70
C LEU A 12 -11.43 8.35 -18.57
N GLN A 13 -12.71 8.00 -18.50
CA GLN A 13 -13.22 7.02 -17.52
C GLN A 13 -12.66 5.61 -17.74
N LEU A 14 -12.45 5.20 -19.00
CA LEU A 14 -11.85 3.90 -19.33
C LEU A 14 -10.36 3.82 -19.01
N ILE A 15 -9.62 4.94 -19.13
CA ILE A 15 -8.19 5.03 -18.76
C ILE A 15 -8.03 5.19 -17.24
N SER A 16 -9.01 5.78 -16.57
CA SER A 16 -9.04 6.00 -15.12
C SER A 16 -9.62 4.82 -14.32
N ALA A 17 -9.68 3.61 -14.91
CA ALA A 17 -9.97 2.40 -14.15
C ALA A 17 -8.81 2.16 -13.17
N ALA A 18 -8.93 2.70 -11.96
CA ALA A 18 -7.97 2.54 -10.88
C ALA A 18 -7.62 1.06 -10.72
N LYS A 19 -6.36 0.70 -10.93
CA LYS A 19 -5.84 -0.64 -10.67
C LYS A 19 -5.94 -0.85 -9.16
N SER A 20 -6.91 -1.66 -8.75
CA SER A 20 -7.01 -2.12 -7.36
C SER A 20 -6.66 -3.59 -7.32
N GLY A 21 -5.62 -3.94 -6.56
CA GLY A 21 -5.17 -5.32 -6.42
C GLY A 21 -4.86 -5.65 -4.96
N THR A 22 -5.15 -6.89 -4.56
CA THR A 22 -4.77 -7.46 -3.26
C THR A 22 -3.67 -8.49 -3.48
N TYR A 23 -2.56 -8.35 -2.77
CA TYR A 23 -1.34 -9.12 -2.96
C TYR A 23 -0.94 -9.81 -1.66
N ASN A 24 -0.53 -11.07 -1.74
CA ASN A 24 -0.02 -11.79 -0.58
C ASN A 24 1.32 -11.18 -0.15
N ALA A 25 1.40 -10.83 1.13
CA ALA A 25 2.56 -10.16 1.72
C ALA A 25 3.38 -11.16 2.53
N GLY A 26 2.76 -11.76 3.55
CA GLY A 26 3.41 -12.71 4.44
C GLY A 26 4.54 -12.09 5.26
N TRP A 27 4.33 -10.89 5.80
CA TRP A 27 5.37 -10.11 6.46
C TRP A 27 5.35 -10.31 7.99
N PRO A 28 6.33 -11.04 8.56
CA PRO A 28 6.47 -11.16 10.00
C PRO A 28 7.16 -9.94 10.61
N VAL A 29 7.03 -9.78 11.92
CA VAL A 29 7.90 -8.87 12.68
C VAL A 29 9.34 -9.36 12.63
N ALA A 30 10.23 -8.53 12.09
CA ALA A 30 11.64 -8.83 11.91
C ALA A 30 12.58 -7.73 12.43
N GLY A 31 12.11 -6.48 12.52
CA GLY A 31 12.91 -5.33 12.97
C GLY A 31 13.99 -4.87 11.97
N THR A 32 14.13 -5.54 10.83
CA THR A 32 15.10 -5.20 9.76
C THR A 32 14.39 -4.98 8.43
N TRP A 33 15.06 -4.29 7.50
CA TRP A 33 14.53 -4.10 6.15
C TRP A 33 14.58 -5.40 5.36
N VAL A 34 13.43 -5.80 4.81
CA VAL A 34 13.25 -6.98 3.96
C VAL A 34 12.80 -6.52 2.59
N ALA A 35 13.52 -6.94 1.55
CA ALA A 35 13.12 -6.68 0.16
C ALA A 35 11.88 -7.51 -0.20
N THR A 36 10.94 -6.91 -0.91
CA THR A 36 9.83 -7.65 -1.52
C THR A 36 10.31 -8.31 -2.81
N ASP A 37 9.56 -9.30 -3.31
CA ASP A 37 9.86 -9.84 -4.63
C ASP A 37 9.55 -8.83 -5.75
N THR A 38 10.12 -9.07 -6.92
CA THR A 38 10.01 -8.17 -8.07
C THR A 38 8.59 -8.01 -8.61
N VAL A 39 7.74 -9.03 -8.46
CA VAL A 39 6.34 -8.94 -8.91
C VAL A 39 5.57 -8.07 -7.93
N PHE A 40 5.68 -8.34 -6.63
CA PHE A 40 5.06 -7.50 -5.60
C PHE A 40 5.49 -6.04 -5.72
N ALA A 41 6.79 -5.77 -5.91
CA ALA A 41 7.30 -4.41 -6.06
C ALA A 41 6.74 -3.69 -7.30
N ARG A 42 6.64 -4.40 -8.42
CA ARG A 42 6.07 -3.83 -9.66
C ARG A 42 4.59 -3.54 -9.52
N GLU A 43 3.83 -4.41 -8.86
CA GLU A 43 2.38 -4.27 -8.78
C GLU A 43 1.92 -3.32 -7.66
N THR A 44 2.74 -3.13 -6.61
CA THR A 44 2.38 -2.30 -5.46
C THR A 44 3.20 -1.02 -5.31
N GLY A 45 4.37 -0.98 -5.96
CA GLY A 45 5.35 0.10 -5.79
C GLY A 45 6.18 -0.02 -4.51
N ILE A 46 5.92 -0.99 -3.63
CA ILE A 46 6.67 -1.21 -2.39
C ILE A 46 7.84 -2.15 -2.71
N ASP A 47 9.08 -1.70 -2.59
CA ASP A 47 10.27 -2.52 -2.89
C ASP A 47 10.89 -3.18 -1.64
N LYS A 48 10.61 -2.64 -0.45
CA LYS A 48 11.01 -3.20 0.84
C LYS A 48 10.12 -2.70 1.97
N TYR A 49 10.09 -3.49 3.04
CA TYR A 49 9.36 -3.17 4.26
C TYR A 49 10.23 -3.45 5.49
N ARG A 50 9.85 -2.91 6.64
CA ARG A 50 10.40 -3.25 7.95
C ARG A 50 9.27 -3.25 8.97
N PHE A 51 8.94 -4.42 9.50
CA PHE A 51 7.93 -4.56 10.54
C PHE A 51 8.58 -4.75 11.91
N THR A 52 8.30 -3.84 12.85
CA THR A 52 8.99 -3.74 14.14
C THR A 52 7.99 -3.70 15.27
N LYS A 53 8.29 -4.42 16.35
CA LYS A 53 7.64 -4.20 17.65
C LYS A 53 8.31 -2.98 18.29
N ALA A 54 7.61 -1.85 18.31
CA ALA A 54 8.14 -0.56 18.75
C ALA A 54 7.91 -0.30 20.26
N ASP A 55 7.04 -1.09 20.90
CA ASP A 55 6.70 -0.98 22.33
C ASP A 55 6.36 0.45 22.78
N GLY A 56 5.72 1.22 21.89
CA GLY A 56 5.30 2.58 22.14
C GLY A 56 4.12 2.66 23.12
N ILE A 57 3.95 3.82 23.74
CA ILE A 57 2.90 4.07 24.75
C ILE A 57 1.49 3.95 24.14
N PHE A 58 1.32 4.38 22.89
CA PHE A 58 0.03 4.36 22.19
C PHE A 58 -0.09 3.24 21.17
N TYR A 59 1.04 2.87 20.53
CA TYR A 59 1.11 1.84 19.50
C TYR A 59 2.29 0.92 19.76
N THR A 60 2.01 -0.38 19.77
CA THR A 60 2.99 -1.42 20.08
C THR A 60 3.77 -1.88 18.85
N TYR A 61 3.26 -1.64 17.65
CA TYR A 61 3.89 -2.03 16.38
C TYR A 61 4.02 -0.87 15.39
N GLN A 62 5.07 -0.94 14.60
CA GLN A 62 5.40 0.00 13.54
C GLN A 62 5.74 -0.76 12.26
N LEU A 63 5.07 -0.42 11.16
CA LEU A 63 5.41 -0.90 9.82
C LEU A 63 5.95 0.27 9.00
N ASP A 64 7.20 0.14 8.56
CA ASP A 64 7.79 1.01 7.56
C ASP A 64 7.72 0.33 6.20
N ILE A 65 7.34 1.07 5.17
CA ILE A 65 7.45 0.65 3.77
C ILE A 65 8.27 1.67 3.00
N ASN A 66 9.06 1.20 2.03
CA ASN A 66 9.66 2.08 1.03
C ASN A 66 8.87 1.97 -0.26
N VAL A 67 8.32 3.10 -0.71
CA VAL A 67 7.57 3.21 -1.96
C VAL A 67 8.53 3.73 -3.03
N ALA A 68 8.97 2.84 -3.92
CA ALA A 68 9.79 3.19 -5.06
C ALA A 68 8.96 3.82 -6.19
N GLU A 69 7.67 3.51 -6.29
CA GLU A 69 6.76 4.04 -7.30
C GLU A 69 5.34 4.19 -6.74
N VAL A 70 4.76 5.38 -6.89
CA VAL A 70 3.36 5.64 -6.54
C VAL A 70 2.49 5.12 -7.69
N GLN A 71 1.52 4.27 -7.38
CA GLN A 71 0.66 3.58 -8.36
C GLN A 71 -0.50 4.45 -8.88
N GLY A 72 -0.98 5.44 -8.12
CA GLY A 72 -2.08 6.32 -8.56
C GLY A 72 -1.60 7.65 -9.18
N SER A 73 -2.54 8.38 -9.78
CA SER A 73 -2.24 9.69 -10.39
C SER A 73 -1.95 10.75 -9.34
N PHE A 74 -2.57 10.63 -8.17
CA PHE A 74 -2.36 11.55 -7.05
C PHE A 74 -1.67 10.90 -5.85
N GLY A 75 -1.78 9.58 -5.70
CA GLY A 75 -1.24 8.85 -4.57
C GLY A 75 -1.59 7.37 -4.60
N SER A 76 -0.99 6.61 -3.69
CA SER A 76 -1.34 5.22 -3.42
C SER A 76 -1.92 5.11 -2.03
N THR A 77 -3.10 4.51 -1.92
CA THR A 77 -3.62 4.09 -0.62
C THR A 77 -3.37 2.59 -0.45
N TYR A 78 -2.63 2.26 0.60
CA TYR A 78 -2.34 0.90 0.99
C TYR A 78 -3.28 0.47 2.12
N VAL A 79 -3.79 -0.75 2.03
CA VAL A 79 -4.51 -1.42 3.11
C VAL A 79 -3.72 -2.67 3.49
N PHE A 80 -3.25 -2.73 4.73
CA PHE A 80 -2.52 -3.85 5.29
C PHE A 80 -3.49 -4.73 6.07
N TYR A 81 -3.66 -5.97 5.63
CA TYR A 81 -4.56 -6.94 6.26
C TYR A 81 -3.78 -7.86 7.20
N GLU A 82 -4.30 -7.98 8.41
CA GLU A 82 -4.00 -9.05 9.36
C GLU A 82 -5.20 -10.00 9.46
N THR A 83 -5.14 -10.98 10.36
CA THR A 83 -6.22 -11.97 10.51
C THR A 83 -7.57 -11.35 10.87
N THR A 84 -7.58 -10.26 11.65
CA THR A 84 -8.83 -9.66 12.16
C THR A 84 -9.02 -8.19 11.79
N ASP A 85 -7.96 -7.49 11.44
CA ASP A 85 -7.95 -6.04 11.31
C ASP A 85 -7.29 -5.59 10.00
N GLU A 86 -7.55 -4.33 9.66
CA GLU A 86 -6.97 -3.67 8.49
C GLU A 86 -6.47 -2.27 8.84
N TYR A 87 -5.33 -1.89 8.27
CA TYR A 87 -4.71 -0.59 8.52
C TYR A 87 -4.42 0.15 7.22
N TYR A 88 -4.69 1.45 7.22
CA TYR A 88 -4.67 2.27 6.02
C TYR A 88 -3.51 3.26 6.03
N LEU A 89 -2.79 3.35 4.91
CA LEU A 89 -1.72 4.32 4.71
C LEU A 89 -1.83 4.93 3.31
N THR A 90 -2.07 6.23 3.26
CA THR A 90 -2.03 6.98 2.00
C THR A 90 -0.67 7.63 1.80
N VAL A 91 -0.08 7.40 0.64
CA VAL A 91 1.25 7.86 0.23
C VAL A 91 1.15 8.69 -1.04
N PHE A 92 1.69 9.91 -1.01
CA PHE A 92 1.68 10.84 -2.15
C PHE A 92 3.01 10.93 -2.88
N THR A 93 4.10 10.47 -2.27
CA THR A 93 5.45 10.58 -2.81
C THR A 93 6.25 9.30 -2.58
N ARG A 94 7.27 9.09 -3.40
CA ARG A 94 8.25 8.02 -3.19
C ARG A 94 9.00 8.22 -1.86
N GLY A 95 9.55 7.14 -1.32
CA GLY A 95 10.37 7.13 -0.11
C GLY A 95 9.80 6.26 1.00
N VAL A 96 10.32 6.44 2.20
CA VAL A 96 9.93 5.67 3.39
C VAL A 96 8.71 6.30 4.05
N HIS A 97 7.70 5.47 4.31
CA HIS A 97 6.46 5.85 4.99
C HIS A 97 6.20 4.88 6.14
N THR A 98 5.58 5.39 7.19
CA THR A 98 5.40 4.66 8.44
C THR A 98 3.93 4.66 8.84
N ILE A 99 3.45 3.50 9.28
CA ILE A 99 2.18 3.36 9.98
C ILE A 99 2.42 2.69 11.33
N ASN A 100 1.73 3.19 12.36
CA ASN A 100 1.79 2.64 13.71
C ASN A 100 0.39 2.12 14.09
N PHE A 101 0.34 0.94 14.69
CA PHE A 101 -0.90 0.28 15.06
C PHE A 101 -0.72 -0.69 16.23
N ASN A 102 -1.83 -1.22 16.72
CA ASN A 102 -1.86 -2.27 17.73
C ASN A 102 -2.50 -3.51 17.13
N THR A 103 -1.88 -4.66 17.35
CA THR A 103 -2.40 -5.95 16.89
C THR A 103 -2.13 -7.05 17.91
N GLN A 104 -2.95 -8.10 17.88
CA GLN A 104 -2.70 -9.36 18.57
C GLN A 104 -2.03 -10.40 17.66
N ASP A 105 -2.01 -10.17 16.35
CA ASP A 105 -1.42 -11.05 15.35
C ASP A 105 -0.38 -10.27 14.54
N PRO A 106 0.90 -10.27 14.98
CA PRO A 106 1.95 -9.44 14.40
C PRO A 106 2.48 -10.01 13.08
N TYR A 107 1.58 -10.15 12.10
CA TYR A 107 1.85 -10.72 10.80
C TYR A 107 0.92 -10.14 9.73
N ILE A 108 1.49 -9.40 8.76
CA ILE A 108 0.69 -8.87 7.63
C ILE A 108 0.51 -9.97 6.59
N LEU A 109 -0.73 -10.40 6.39
CA LEU A 109 -1.10 -11.44 5.44
C LEU A 109 -1.11 -10.90 4.01
N GLN A 110 -1.75 -9.74 3.80
CA GLN A 110 -1.98 -9.18 2.48
C GLN A 110 -1.83 -7.67 2.47
N VAL A 111 -1.44 -7.12 1.33
CA VAL A 111 -1.49 -5.69 1.04
C VAL A 111 -2.41 -5.46 -0.15
N LYS A 112 -3.40 -4.58 0.03
CA LYS A 112 -4.19 -4.05 -1.08
C LYS A 112 -3.71 -2.67 -1.44
N VAL A 113 -3.61 -2.40 -2.73
CA VAL A 113 -3.34 -1.07 -3.27
C VAL A 113 -4.61 -0.55 -3.91
N VAL A 114 -4.99 0.66 -3.55
CA VAL A 114 -6.06 1.44 -4.16
C VAL A 114 -5.41 2.68 -4.77
N GLU A 115 -5.39 2.74 -6.10
CA GLU A 115 -4.93 3.92 -6.83
C GLU A 115 -5.90 5.10 -6.59
N GLY A 116 -5.33 6.26 -6.22
CA GLY A 116 -6.05 7.52 -6.06
C GLY A 116 -5.81 8.50 -7.20
#